data_AF-A0A507BGB6-F1
#
_entry.id   AF-A0A507BGB6-F1
#
_cell.length_a   1.000
_cell.length_b   1.000
_cell.length_c   1.000
_cell.angle_alpha   90.00
_cell.angle_beta   90.00
_cell.angle_gamma   90.00
#
_symmetry.space_group_name_H-M   'P 1'
#
loop_
_entity.id
_entity.type
_entity.pdbx_description
1 polymer ?
#
loop_
_entity_poly.entity_id
_entity_poly.type
_entity_poly.pdbx_seq_one_letter_code
_entity_poly.pdbx_strand_id
1 'polypeptide(L)'
;MAFDPTKVKGLFFDIYATLINWEDGIYKSLYELAWHLPSFNPLHADTPETRQKLLRMFAATEKTVEHENPTMKYSQVLEEVYERIAIELGLFIDIHAQAAFGRSIGDWPAYPDTVAAMQVLARHYKLCVLSNVDDASFARTCAGPLKGVHWDGVYTAEQIGSYKPDHRNYNFVVDRFREDFGIAKDEIVMVAQSLDIDHVTCTELGFRPGVWIARSGSDMGGHREELESKGLLELGAVYPTLGAMAEAVEKAFAEKQ
;
A
#
# COMPACT_ATOMS: atom_id res chain seq x y z
N MET A 1 -2.59 -21.77 -9.04
CA MET A 1 -3.87 -21.75 -9.79
C MET A 1 -4.11 -20.34 -10.31
N ALA A 2 -4.56 -20.21 -11.56
CA ALA A 2 -4.92 -18.91 -12.13
C ALA A 2 -6.13 -18.28 -11.42
N PHE A 3 -6.17 -16.96 -11.36
CA PHE A 3 -7.29 -16.19 -10.83
C PHE A 3 -8.50 -16.29 -11.78
N ASP A 4 -9.60 -16.86 -11.28
CA ASP A 4 -10.91 -16.85 -11.93
C ASP A 4 -11.81 -15.84 -11.19
N PRO A 5 -12.10 -14.67 -11.78
CA PRO A 5 -12.96 -13.64 -11.19
C PRO A 5 -14.29 -14.18 -10.67
N THR A 6 -14.86 -15.18 -11.35
CA THR A 6 -16.24 -15.63 -11.09
C THR A 6 -16.35 -16.68 -9.98
N LYS A 7 -15.21 -17.07 -9.38
CA LYS A 7 -15.09 -18.08 -8.31
C LYS A 7 -14.71 -17.47 -6.96
N VAL A 8 -14.49 -16.17 -6.91
CA VAL A 8 -14.09 -15.42 -5.72
C VAL A 8 -15.28 -14.59 -5.25
N LYS A 9 -15.42 -14.41 -3.94
CA LYS A 9 -16.49 -13.61 -3.31
C LYS A 9 -15.97 -12.37 -2.59
N GLY A 10 -14.71 -12.41 -2.16
CA GLY A 10 -14.09 -11.31 -1.42
C GLY A 10 -12.71 -10.95 -1.93
N LEU A 11 -12.39 -9.66 -1.89
CA LEU A 11 -11.06 -9.13 -2.16
C LEU A 11 -10.61 -8.35 -0.92
N PHE A 12 -9.36 -8.58 -0.51
CA PHE A 12 -8.72 -7.73 0.48
C PHE A 12 -7.49 -7.06 -0.11
N PHE A 13 -7.26 -5.82 0.29
CA PHE A 13 -6.35 -4.92 -0.40
C PHE A 13 -5.27 -4.41 0.54
N ASP A 14 -4.04 -4.50 0.07
CA ASP A 14 -3.05 -3.50 0.46
C ASP A 14 -3.44 -2.12 -0.11
N ILE A 15 -3.02 -1.03 0.54
CA ILE A 15 -3.48 0.33 0.23
C ILE A 15 -2.37 1.21 -0.33
N TYR A 16 -1.27 1.37 0.40
CA TYR A 16 -0.19 2.29 0.04
C TYR A 16 0.78 1.58 -0.91
N ALA A 17 1.06 2.19 -2.05
CA ALA A 17 1.64 1.58 -3.27
C ALA A 17 0.65 0.78 -4.13
N THR A 18 -0.39 0.16 -3.57
CA THR A 18 -1.40 -0.55 -4.36
C THR A 18 -2.48 0.38 -4.93
N LEU A 19 -3.12 1.17 -4.08
CA LEU A 19 -4.22 2.10 -4.42
C LEU A 19 -3.76 3.56 -4.38
N ILE A 20 -2.86 3.87 -3.44
CA ILE A 20 -2.28 5.19 -3.18
C ILE A 20 -0.87 5.27 -3.75
N ASN A 21 -0.61 6.35 -4.49
CA ASN A 21 0.71 6.71 -4.98
C ASN A 21 1.48 7.45 -3.88
N TRP A 22 2.18 6.68 -3.06
CA TRP A 22 2.94 7.18 -1.92
C TRP A 22 4.13 8.05 -2.36
N GLU A 23 4.80 7.70 -3.48
CA GLU A 23 5.95 8.45 -3.99
C GLU A 23 5.61 9.91 -4.27
N ASP A 24 4.51 10.16 -5.00
CA ASP A 24 4.02 11.52 -5.22
C ASP A 24 3.52 12.19 -3.94
N GLY A 25 2.97 11.40 -3.01
CA GLY A 25 2.48 11.85 -1.73
C GLY A 25 3.58 12.43 -0.83
N ILE A 26 4.73 11.75 -0.73
CA ILE A 26 5.84 12.18 0.13
C ILE A 26 6.79 13.16 -0.56
N TYR A 27 6.94 13.05 -1.88
CA TYR A 27 8.01 13.77 -2.59
C TYR A 27 7.91 15.28 -2.38
N LYS A 28 6.69 15.84 -2.44
CA LYS A 28 6.47 17.26 -2.25
C LYS A 28 7.05 17.75 -0.92
N SER A 29 6.74 17.06 0.17
CA SER A 29 7.19 17.46 1.51
C SER A 29 8.70 17.24 1.73
N LEU A 30 9.26 16.17 1.15
CA LEU A 30 10.71 15.95 1.16
C LEU A 30 11.45 17.01 0.35
N TYR A 31 10.89 17.42 -0.79
CA TYR A 31 11.45 18.48 -1.60
C TYR A 31 11.37 19.85 -0.90
N GLU A 32 10.26 20.16 -0.24
CA GLU A 32 10.13 21.37 0.59
C GLU A 32 11.20 21.42 1.70
N LEU A 33 11.53 20.29 2.32
CA LEU A 33 12.67 20.18 3.24
C LEU A 33 14.00 20.46 2.52
N ALA A 34 14.27 19.76 1.42
CA ALA A 34 15.51 19.90 0.65
C ALA A 34 15.72 21.31 0.06
N TRP A 35 14.64 22.06 -0.19
CA TRP A 35 14.69 23.44 -0.66
C TRP A 35 15.41 24.40 0.31
N HIS A 36 15.50 24.04 1.59
CA HIS A 36 16.24 24.83 2.59
C HIS A 36 17.75 24.64 2.52
N LEU A 37 18.25 23.72 1.69
CA LEU A 37 19.68 23.54 1.45
C LEU A 37 20.26 24.76 0.71
N PRO A 38 21.58 25.00 0.78
CA PRO A 38 22.21 26.01 -0.05
C PRO A 38 21.99 25.74 -1.55
N SER A 39 21.88 26.77 -2.37
CA SER A 39 21.57 26.66 -3.80
C SER A 39 22.61 25.87 -4.63
N PHE A 40 23.83 25.69 -4.11
CA PHE A 40 24.86 24.85 -4.72
C PHE A 40 24.73 23.36 -4.37
N ASN A 41 23.86 22.99 -3.42
CA ASN A 41 23.62 21.60 -3.08
C ASN A 41 22.88 20.89 -4.24
N PRO A 42 23.33 19.69 -4.67
CA PRO A 42 22.68 18.96 -5.75
C PRO A 42 21.19 18.64 -5.53
N LEU A 43 20.72 18.61 -4.29
CA LEU A 43 19.31 18.34 -3.93
C LEU A 43 18.42 19.59 -3.90
N HIS A 44 18.98 20.79 -4.10
CA HIS A 44 18.19 22.03 -4.05
C HIS A 44 17.26 22.17 -5.27
N ALA A 45 17.70 21.74 -6.45
CA ALA A 45 16.90 21.81 -7.67
C ALA A 45 15.89 20.66 -7.76
N ASP A 46 14.67 20.96 -8.22
CA ASP A 46 13.64 19.95 -8.52
C ASP A 46 14.01 19.22 -9.82
N THR A 47 14.69 18.09 -9.70
CA THR A 47 15.08 17.25 -10.84
C THR A 47 14.74 15.78 -10.59
N PRO A 48 14.66 14.95 -11.64
CA PRO A 48 14.46 13.52 -11.49
C PRO A 48 15.50 12.84 -10.57
N GLU A 49 16.75 13.32 -10.58
CA GLU A 49 17.82 12.83 -9.71
C GLU A 49 17.59 13.20 -8.24
N THR A 50 17.13 14.44 -7.97
CA THR A 50 16.74 14.87 -6.62
C THR A 50 15.60 14.01 -6.11
N ARG A 51 14.56 13.81 -6.93
CA ARG A 51 13.43 12.93 -6.60
C ARG A 51 13.87 11.52 -6.25
N GLN A 52 14.66 10.89 -7.11
CA GLN A 52 15.15 9.54 -6.86
C GLN A 52 15.98 9.46 -5.57
N LYS A 53 16.84 10.44 -5.29
CA LYS A 53 17.65 10.46 -4.07
C LYS A 53 16.80 10.62 -2.82
N LEU A 54 15.87 11.57 -2.80
CA LEU A 54 15.01 11.80 -1.63
C LEU A 54 14.09 10.60 -1.34
N LEU A 55 13.50 9.99 -2.38
CA LEU A 55 12.69 8.78 -2.20
C LEU A 55 13.51 7.58 -1.70
N ARG A 56 14.76 7.42 -2.15
CA ARG A 56 15.66 6.38 -1.64
C ARG A 56 16.10 6.63 -0.20
N MET A 57 16.38 7.88 0.16
CA MET A 57 16.66 8.27 1.54
C MET A 57 15.47 7.91 2.42
N PHE A 58 14.26 8.31 2.01
CA PHE A 58 13.02 7.95 2.71
C PHE A 58 12.87 6.45 2.91
N ALA A 59 12.94 5.64 1.85
CA ALA A 59 12.73 4.19 1.95
C ALA A 59 13.77 3.51 2.87
N ALA A 60 15.03 3.97 2.85
CA ALA A 60 16.07 3.44 3.73
C ALA A 60 15.84 3.82 5.20
N THR A 61 15.47 5.09 5.45
CA THR A 61 15.21 5.60 6.79
C THR A 61 13.95 5.00 7.38
N GLU A 62 12.85 4.91 6.62
CA GLU A 62 11.59 4.28 7.01
C GLU A 62 11.82 2.85 7.47
N LYS A 63 12.48 2.02 6.66
CA LYS A 63 12.79 0.64 7.01
C LYS A 63 13.55 0.52 8.34
N THR A 64 14.44 1.47 8.62
CA THR A 64 15.19 1.51 9.89
C THR A 64 14.27 1.87 11.05
N VAL A 65 13.45 2.91 10.89
CA VAL A 65 12.52 3.38 11.93
C VAL A 65 11.48 2.32 12.27
N GLU A 66 10.88 1.66 11.27
CA GLU A 66 9.92 0.57 11.48
C GLU A 66 10.55 -0.62 12.20
N HIS A 67 11.80 -0.97 11.87
CA HIS A 67 12.52 -2.05 12.54
C HIS A 67 12.78 -1.74 14.02
N GLU A 68 13.16 -0.50 14.32
CA GLU A 68 13.39 -0.04 15.69
C GLU A 68 12.09 0.13 16.50
N ASN A 69 10.98 0.41 15.81
CA ASN A 69 9.71 0.79 16.44
C ASN A 69 8.51 -0.02 15.87
N PRO A 70 8.47 -1.35 16.04
CA PRO A 70 7.51 -2.22 15.35
C PRO A 70 6.04 -2.07 15.77
N THR A 71 5.74 -1.22 16.76
CA THR A 71 4.39 -0.95 17.27
C THR A 71 4.01 0.53 17.21
N MET A 72 4.92 1.40 16.76
CA MET A 72 4.69 2.83 16.64
C MET A 72 3.71 3.09 15.51
N LYS A 73 2.76 4.02 15.68
CA LYS A 73 1.80 4.37 14.62
C LYS A 73 2.55 4.88 13.39
N TYR A 74 2.10 4.51 12.20
CA TYR A 74 2.80 4.86 10.98
C TYR A 74 2.93 6.37 10.76
N SER A 75 1.94 7.17 11.18
CA SER A 75 2.05 8.64 11.20
C SER A 75 3.23 9.14 12.04
N GLN A 76 3.53 8.49 13.16
CA GLN A 76 4.70 8.82 14.01
C GLN A 76 6.00 8.26 13.41
N VAL A 77 5.96 7.11 12.74
CA VAL A 77 7.09 6.61 11.94
C VAL A 77 7.50 7.67 10.91
N LEU A 78 6.53 8.24 10.20
CA LEU A 78 6.79 9.32 9.23
C LEU A 78 7.38 10.58 9.87
N GLU A 79 6.92 10.97 11.07
CA GLU A 79 7.51 12.09 11.83
C GLU A 79 8.99 11.84 12.16
N GLU A 80 9.33 10.64 12.63
CA GLU A 80 10.71 10.23 12.93
C GLU A 80 11.56 10.17 11.66
N VAL A 81 11.02 9.64 10.56
CA VAL A 81 11.71 9.59 9.25
C VAL A 81 12.06 10.99 8.76
N TYR A 82 11.12 11.93 8.86
CA TYR A 82 11.34 13.32 8.47
C TYR A 82 12.47 13.95 9.29
N GLU A 83 12.46 13.75 10.60
CA GLU A 83 13.51 14.24 11.49
C GLU A 83 14.89 13.66 11.13
N ARG A 84 14.98 12.34 10.92
CA ARG A 84 16.24 11.69 10.55
C ARG A 84 16.78 12.21 9.21
N ILE A 85 15.92 12.40 8.22
CA ILE A 85 16.31 12.98 6.92
C ILE A 85 16.78 14.43 7.10
N ALA A 86 16.08 15.24 7.90
CA ALA A 86 16.49 16.62 8.15
C ALA A 86 17.89 16.69 8.81
N ILE A 87 18.15 15.81 9.80
CA ILE A 87 19.45 15.68 10.45
C ILE A 87 20.52 15.25 9.45
N GLU A 88 20.25 14.26 8.60
CA GLU A 88 21.19 13.80 7.57
C GLU A 88 21.55 14.90 6.57
N LEU A 89 20.58 15.77 6.25
CA LEU A 89 20.77 16.93 5.38
C LEU A 89 21.43 18.13 6.09
N GLY A 90 21.69 18.05 7.40
CA GLY A 90 22.26 19.14 8.20
C GLY A 90 21.30 20.33 8.39
N LEU A 91 20.00 20.07 8.36
CA LEU A 91 18.94 21.07 8.50
C LEU A 91 18.37 21.08 9.93
N PHE A 92 17.85 22.24 10.35
CA PHE A 92 17.09 22.34 11.59
C PHE A 92 15.68 21.76 11.41
N ILE A 93 15.19 21.09 12.44
CA ILE A 93 13.85 20.49 12.44
C ILE A 93 12.82 21.57 12.81
N ASP A 94 11.86 21.79 11.94
CA ASP A 94 10.61 22.46 12.30
C ASP A 94 9.60 21.40 12.76
N ILE A 95 9.26 21.44 14.05
CA ILE A 95 8.31 20.50 14.67
C ILE A 95 6.91 20.55 14.02
N HIS A 96 6.51 21.70 13.44
CA HIS A 96 5.25 21.82 12.74
C HIS A 96 5.30 21.14 11.37
N ALA A 97 6.43 21.26 10.66
CA ALA A 97 6.66 20.58 9.39
C ALA A 97 6.79 19.06 9.59
N GLN A 98 7.49 18.62 10.64
CA GLN A 98 7.59 17.21 11.03
C GLN A 98 6.19 16.61 11.27
N ALA A 99 5.40 17.23 12.14
CA ALA A 99 4.06 16.74 12.43
C ALA A 99 3.12 16.81 11.21
N ALA A 100 3.31 17.80 10.32
CA ALA A 100 2.59 17.88 9.06
C ALA A 100 2.97 16.75 8.09
N PHE A 101 4.25 16.38 8.03
CA PHE A 101 4.75 15.25 7.26
C PHE A 101 4.10 13.94 7.75
N GLY A 102 4.06 13.71 9.06
CA GLY A 102 3.40 12.55 9.66
C GLY A 102 1.94 12.40 9.26
N ARG A 103 1.18 13.50 9.32
CA ARG A 103 -0.24 13.52 8.93
C ARG A 103 -0.49 13.45 7.42
N SER A 104 0.54 13.68 6.60
CA SER A 104 0.40 13.80 5.14
C SER A 104 -0.07 12.52 4.48
N ILE A 105 0.15 11.36 5.10
CA ILE A 105 -0.30 10.06 4.58
C ILE A 105 -1.79 10.00 4.24
N GLY A 106 -2.61 10.71 5.01
CA GLY A 106 -4.05 10.81 4.75
C GLY A 106 -4.38 11.56 3.45
N ASP A 107 -3.44 12.33 2.90
CA ASP A 107 -3.62 13.17 1.71
C ASP A 107 -2.90 12.63 0.46
N TRP A 108 -2.12 11.56 0.58
CA TRP A 108 -1.36 11.03 -0.55
C TRP A 108 -2.29 10.62 -1.69
N PRO A 109 -1.98 10.99 -2.95
CA PRO A 109 -2.92 10.85 -4.04
C PRO A 109 -3.19 9.38 -4.38
N ALA A 110 -4.44 9.06 -4.71
CA ALA A 110 -4.75 7.77 -5.33
C ALA A 110 -4.19 7.72 -6.75
N TYR A 111 -3.83 6.52 -7.23
CA TYR A 111 -3.59 6.35 -8.66
C TYR A 111 -4.86 6.70 -9.47
N PRO A 112 -4.72 7.26 -10.69
CA PRO A 112 -5.88 7.77 -11.45
C PRO A 112 -6.98 6.74 -11.73
N ASP A 113 -6.63 5.46 -11.81
CA ASP A 113 -7.55 4.34 -12.07
C ASP A 113 -8.24 3.80 -10.81
N THR A 114 -7.71 4.11 -9.61
CA THR A 114 -8.09 3.46 -8.35
C THR A 114 -9.58 3.57 -8.04
N VAL A 115 -10.13 4.79 -7.97
CA VAL A 115 -11.51 4.98 -7.47
C VAL A 115 -12.53 4.34 -8.42
N ALA A 116 -12.38 4.55 -9.74
CA ALA A 116 -13.28 3.97 -10.74
C ALA A 116 -13.20 2.44 -10.75
N ALA A 117 -12.00 1.87 -10.66
CA ALA A 117 -11.81 0.43 -10.60
C ALA A 117 -12.42 -0.18 -9.33
N MET A 118 -12.24 0.45 -8.18
CA MET A 118 -12.84 -0.01 -6.92
C MET A 118 -14.38 0.02 -6.97
N GLN A 119 -14.98 1.03 -7.60
CA GLN A 119 -16.44 1.10 -7.80
C GLN A 119 -16.98 -0.02 -8.69
N VAL A 120 -16.18 -0.46 -9.66
CA VAL A 120 -16.50 -1.62 -10.50
C VAL A 120 -16.40 -2.90 -9.69
N LEU A 121 -15.27 -3.11 -8.98
CA LEU A 121 -15.04 -4.30 -8.16
C LEU A 121 -16.10 -4.49 -7.07
N ALA A 122 -16.58 -3.38 -6.48
CA ALA A 122 -17.61 -3.40 -5.42
C ALA A 122 -18.96 -3.96 -5.87
N ARG A 123 -19.21 -4.07 -7.19
CA ARG A 123 -20.44 -4.67 -7.72
C ARG A 123 -20.44 -6.19 -7.61
N HIS A 124 -19.26 -6.80 -7.53
CA HIS A 124 -19.08 -8.25 -7.64
C HIS A 124 -18.56 -8.89 -6.36
N TYR A 125 -17.83 -8.14 -5.52
CA TYR A 125 -17.12 -8.69 -4.36
C TYR A 125 -17.35 -7.87 -3.09
N LYS A 126 -17.12 -8.53 -1.95
CA LYS A 126 -16.84 -7.86 -0.68
C LYS A 126 -15.43 -7.29 -0.67
N LEU A 127 -15.29 -6.00 -0.41
CA LEU A 127 -14.00 -5.30 -0.47
C LEU A 127 -13.54 -4.94 0.94
N CYS A 128 -12.37 -5.44 1.34
CA CYS A 128 -11.81 -5.16 2.66
C CYS A 128 -10.39 -4.59 2.59
N VAL A 129 -10.01 -3.81 3.58
CA VAL A 129 -8.68 -3.21 3.71
C VAL A 129 -7.80 -4.07 4.60
N LEU A 130 -6.52 -4.22 4.26
CA LEU A 130 -5.48 -4.64 5.20
C LEU A 130 -4.28 -3.69 5.09
N SER A 131 -4.11 -2.79 6.06
CA SER A 131 -3.13 -1.70 5.96
C SER A 131 -2.29 -1.49 7.23
N ASN A 132 -1.00 -1.20 7.05
CA ASN A 132 -0.03 -0.91 8.13
C ASN A 132 -0.17 0.50 8.73
N VAL A 133 -1.33 1.16 8.62
CA VAL A 133 -1.51 2.52 9.14
C VAL A 133 -2.41 2.54 10.37
N ASP A 134 -2.55 3.72 10.97
CA ASP A 134 -3.51 4.01 12.02
C ASP A 134 -4.90 4.39 11.46
N ASP A 135 -5.93 4.29 12.30
CA ASP A 135 -7.32 4.52 11.90
C ASP A 135 -7.58 5.96 11.45
N ALA A 136 -6.93 6.93 12.09
CA ALA A 136 -7.11 8.34 11.75
C ALA A 136 -6.50 8.66 10.37
N SER A 137 -5.32 8.13 10.10
CA SER A 137 -4.65 8.22 8.80
C SER A 137 -5.52 7.61 7.70
N PHE A 138 -6.00 6.39 7.88
CA PHE A 138 -6.82 5.73 6.86
C PHE A 138 -8.18 6.40 6.67
N ALA A 139 -8.84 6.85 7.74
CA ALA A 139 -10.10 7.61 7.64
C ALA A 139 -9.93 8.88 6.79
N ARG A 140 -8.79 9.56 6.90
CA ARG A 140 -8.46 10.73 6.07
C ARG A 140 -8.22 10.34 4.61
N THR A 141 -7.51 9.24 4.36
CA THR A 141 -7.36 8.66 3.02
C THR A 141 -8.72 8.34 2.38
N CYS A 142 -9.67 7.77 3.14
CA CYS A 142 -11.04 7.53 2.67
C CYS A 142 -11.83 8.81 2.37
N ALA A 143 -11.69 9.84 3.20
CA ALA A 143 -12.42 11.10 3.04
C ALA A 143 -11.92 11.94 1.85
N GLY A 144 -10.65 11.80 1.47
CA GLY A 144 -10.01 12.52 0.38
C GLY A 144 -9.64 11.62 -0.81
N PRO A 145 -8.40 11.11 -0.89
CA PRO A 145 -7.90 10.35 -2.04
C PRO A 145 -8.77 9.18 -2.52
N LEU A 146 -9.41 8.45 -1.60
CA LEU A 146 -10.29 7.31 -1.91
C LEU A 146 -11.78 7.65 -1.78
N LYS A 147 -12.14 8.94 -1.84
CA LYS A 147 -13.53 9.36 -1.76
C LYS A 147 -14.36 8.70 -2.87
N GLY A 148 -15.43 8.03 -2.47
CA GLY A 148 -16.33 7.30 -3.38
C GLY A 148 -15.97 5.83 -3.58
N VAL A 149 -14.95 5.31 -2.88
CA VAL A 149 -14.71 3.87 -2.74
C VAL A 149 -15.61 3.30 -1.65
N HIS A 150 -16.22 2.14 -1.92
CA HIS A 150 -16.98 1.36 -0.93
C HIS A 150 -16.06 0.33 -0.26
N TRP A 151 -16.16 0.22 1.07
CA TRP A 151 -15.46 -0.77 1.87
C TRP A 151 -16.46 -1.52 2.74
N ASP A 152 -16.44 -2.84 2.68
CA ASP A 152 -17.22 -3.71 3.56
C ASP A 152 -16.50 -3.95 4.90
N GLY A 153 -15.16 -3.85 4.92
CA GLY A 153 -14.36 -3.98 6.14
C GLY A 153 -13.07 -3.17 6.07
N VAL A 154 -12.67 -2.57 7.19
CA VAL A 154 -11.42 -1.80 7.30
C VAL A 154 -10.59 -2.40 8.41
N TYR A 155 -9.41 -2.94 8.08
CA TYR A 155 -8.54 -3.61 9.04
C TYR A 155 -7.16 -2.95 9.04
N THR A 156 -6.92 -2.14 10.06
CA THR A 156 -5.67 -1.40 10.24
C THR A 156 -4.74 -2.12 11.20
N ALA A 157 -3.45 -1.84 11.11
CA ALA A 157 -2.48 -2.36 12.06
C ALA A 157 -2.72 -1.87 13.49
N GLU A 158 -3.29 -0.67 13.67
CA GLU A 158 -3.71 -0.17 14.98
C GLU A 158 -4.78 -1.06 15.61
N GLN A 159 -5.78 -1.50 14.83
CA GLN A 159 -6.84 -2.39 15.31
C GLN A 159 -6.33 -3.82 15.59
N ILE A 160 -5.43 -4.31 14.74
CA ILE A 160 -4.91 -5.69 14.82
C ILE A 160 -3.81 -5.80 15.90
N GLY A 161 -3.07 -4.71 16.16
CA GLY A 161 -1.94 -4.68 17.08
C GLY A 161 -0.64 -5.25 16.49
N SER A 162 -0.49 -5.22 15.16
CA SER A 162 0.73 -5.62 14.45
C SER A 162 0.81 -5.10 13.01
N TYR A 163 2.03 -4.92 12.52
CA TYR A 163 2.30 -4.72 11.10
C TYR A 163 2.42 -6.04 10.34
N LYS A 164 1.97 -6.01 9.08
CA LYS A 164 2.40 -6.98 8.06
C LYS A 164 3.93 -6.99 8.00
N PRO A 165 4.59 -8.15 7.85
CA PRO A 165 4.05 -9.48 7.48
C PRO A 165 3.59 -10.37 8.65
N ASP A 166 3.30 -9.85 9.85
CA ASP A 166 2.82 -10.70 10.95
C ASP A 166 1.55 -11.48 10.55
N HIS A 167 1.56 -12.81 10.76
CA HIS A 167 0.46 -13.70 10.39
C HIS A 167 -0.87 -13.31 11.06
N ARG A 168 -0.84 -12.62 12.20
CA ARG A 168 -2.04 -12.08 12.86
C ARG A 168 -2.86 -11.22 11.92
N ASN A 169 -2.21 -10.42 11.07
CA ASN A 169 -2.88 -9.54 10.11
C ASN A 169 -3.75 -10.31 9.11
N TYR A 170 -3.20 -11.37 8.52
CA TYR A 170 -3.89 -12.16 7.51
C TYR A 170 -4.93 -13.12 8.13
N ASN A 171 -4.66 -13.68 9.30
CA ASN A 171 -5.64 -14.48 10.03
C ASN A 171 -6.84 -13.64 10.46
N PHE A 172 -6.61 -12.39 10.88
CA PHE A 172 -7.69 -11.45 11.17
C PHE A 172 -8.59 -11.22 9.96
N VAL A 173 -8.02 -11.03 8.76
CA VAL A 173 -8.81 -10.95 7.51
C VAL A 173 -9.70 -12.18 7.34
N VAL A 174 -9.14 -13.39 7.46
CA VAL A 174 -9.91 -14.64 7.31
C VAL A 174 -11.07 -14.71 8.31
N ASP A 175 -10.81 -14.35 9.57
CA ASP A 175 -11.82 -14.36 10.61
C ASP A 175 -12.92 -13.34 10.32
N ARG A 176 -12.59 -12.11 9.90
CA ARG A 176 -13.58 -11.10 9.53
C ARG A 176 -14.42 -11.50 8.33
N PHE A 177 -13.82 -12.03 7.27
CA PHE A 177 -14.59 -12.49 6.11
C PHE A 177 -15.57 -13.61 6.46
N ARG A 178 -15.14 -14.54 7.30
CA ARG A 178 -15.97 -15.65 7.76
C ARG A 178 -17.11 -15.17 8.65
N GLU A 179 -16.83 -14.33 9.63
CA GLU A 179 -17.80 -13.91 10.63
C GLU A 179 -18.79 -12.86 10.11
N ASP A 180 -18.32 -11.87 9.34
CA ASP A 180 -19.17 -10.76 8.88
C ASP A 180 -19.93 -11.09 7.60
N PHE A 181 -19.36 -11.96 6.74
CA PHE A 181 -19.89 -12.22 5.41
C PHE A 181 -20.16 -13.69 5.10
N GLY A 182 -19.78 -14.62 6.00
CA GLY A 182 -19.90 -16.05 5.73
C GLY A 182 -19.02 -16.53 4.57
N ILE A 183 -17.94 -15.81 4.27
CA ILE A 183 -17.04 -16.10 3.15
C ILE A 183 -15.82 -16.88 3.67
N ALA A 184 -15.56 -18.03 3.07
CA ALA A 184 -14.43 -18.87 3.47
C ALA A 184 -13.09 -18.34 2.91
N LYS A 185 -11.98 -18.78 3.52
CA LYS A 185 -10.61 -18.38 3.10
C LYS A 185 -10.32 -18.71 1.64
N ASP A 186 -10.84 -19.82 1.13
CA ASP A 186 -10.72 -20.24 -0.26
C ASP A 186 -11.69 -19.51 -1.20
N GLU A 187 -12.39 -18.49 -0.74
CA GLU A 187 -13.26 -17.63 -1.54
C GLU A 187 -12.80 -16.16 -1.53
N ILE A 188 -11.63 -15.89 -0.93
CA ILE A 188 -11.01 -14.56 -0.91
C ILE A 188 -9.66 -14.53 -1.61
N VAL A 189 -9.29 -13.36 -2.13
CA VAL A 189 -8.02 -13.14 -2.84
C VAL A 189 -7.40 -11.81 -2.39
N MET A 190 -6.07 -11.83 -2.18
CA MET A 190 -5.28 -10.63 -1.91
C MET A 190 -5.05 -9.86 -3.21
N VAL A 191 -5.20 -8.53 -3.15
CA VAL A 191 -4.84 -7.61 -4.21
C VAL A 191 -3.82 -6.62 -3.65
N ALA A 192 -2.57 -6.73 -4.11
CA ALA A 192 -1.48 -5.94 -3.56
C ALA A 192 -0.38 -5.67 -4.60
N GLN A 193 0.42 -4.64 -4.36
CA GLN A 193 1.64 -4.30 -5.08
C GLN A 193 2.87 -4.99 -4.47
N SER A 194 2.93 -5.11 -3.13
CA SER A 194 4.07 -5.75 -2.44
C SER A 194 4.08 -7.27 -2.64
N LEU A 195 5.12 -7.78 -3.31
CA LEU A 195 5.31 -9.22 -3.46
C LEU A 195 5.91 -9.85 -2.21
N ASP A 196 6.94 -9.23 -1.64
CA ASP A 196 7.78 -9.75 -0.56
C ASP A 196 7.09 -9.79 0.81
N ILE A 197 6.11 -8.90 1.04
CA ILE A 197 5.31 -8.86 2.27
C ILE A 197 3.97 -9.55 2.00
N ASP A 198 3.14 -8.97 1.15
CA ASP A 198 1.74 -9.41 1.03
C ASP A 198 1.58 -10.75 0.32
N HIS A 199 2.14 -10.89 -0.89
CA HIS A 199 1.95 -12.11 -1.68
C HIS A 199 2.70 -13.30 -1.10
N VAL A 200 3.96 -13.12 -0.66
CA VAL A 200 4.73 -14.18 0.00
C VAL A 200 4.02 -14.68 1.25
N THR A 201 3.58 -13.80 2.16
CA THR A 201 2.87 -14.26 3.37
C THR A 201 1.53 -14.92 3.04
N CYS A 202 0.81 -14.45 2.01
CA CYS A 202 -0.40 -15.14 1.53
C CYS A 202 -0.08 -16.56 1.01
N THR A 203 1.01 -16.74 0.26
CA THR A 203 1.48 -18.05 -0.20
C THR A 203 1.84 -18.95 0.99
N GLU A 204 2.63 -18.46 1.95
CA GLU A 204 3.02 -19.21 3.16
C GLU A 204 1.82 -19.68 3.98
N LEU A 205 0.80 -18.83 4.11
CA LEU A 205 -0.41 -19.16 4.84
C LEU A 205 -1.39 -20.01 4.02
N GLY A 206 -1.13 -20.28 2.74
CA GLY A 206 -2.00 -21.09 1.89
C GLY A 206 -3.31 -20.38 1.50
N PHE A 207 -3.25 -19.07 1.24
CA PHE A 207 -4.31 -18.38 0.51
C PHE A 207 -4.31 -18.81 -0.96
N ARG A 208 -5.39 -18.48 -1.68
CA ARG A 208 -5.33 -18.51 -3.14
C ARG A 208 -4.22 -17.59 -3.64
N PRO A 209 -3.54 -17.96 -4.74
CA PRO A 209 -2.61 -17.06 -5.43
C PRO A 209 -3.23 -15.67 -5.66
N GLY A 210 -2.54 -14.64 -5.19
CA GLY A 210 -3.03 -13.26 -5.19
C GLY A 210 -3.07 -12.63 -6.59
N VAL A 211 -3.68 -11.45 -6.67
CA VAL A 211 -3.62 -10.59 -7.86
C VAL A 211 -2.59 -9.50 -7.61
N TRP A 212 -1.53 -9.51 -8.42
CA TRP A 212 -0.49 -8.48 -8.33
C TRP A 212 -0.84 -7.28 -9.21
N ILE A 213 -0.93 -6.11 -8.58
CA ILE A 213 -1.06 -4.83 -9.29
C ILE A 213 0.34 -4.24 -9.41
N ALA A 214 0.97 -4.39 -10.57
CA ALA A 214 2.41 -4.13 -10.72
C ALA A 214 2.79 -2.66 -10.58
N ARG A 215 1.90 -1.72 -10.98
CA ARG A 215 2.17 -0.27 -11.05
C ARG A 215 3.46 0.03 -11.81
N SER A 216 3.44 -0.21 -13.13
CA SER A 216 4.60 -0.02 -14.02
C SER A 216 5.34 1.30 -13.75
N GLY A 217 6.64 1.22 -13.47
CA GLY A 217 7.48 2.38 -13.14
C GLY A 217 7.68 2.63 -11.63
N SER A 218 7.00 1.88 -10.76
CA SER A 218 7.32 1.81 -9.33
C SER A 218 8.62 1.03 -9.12
N ASP A 219 9.57 1.60 -8.37
CA ASP A 219 10.81 0.91 -7.94
C ASP A 219 10.53 -0.10 -6.79
N MET A 220 9.29 -0.13 -6.26
CA MET A 220 8.86 -0.98 -5.15
C MET A 220 8.15 -2.25 -5.62
N GLY A 221 8.02 -3.22 -4.72
CA GLY A 221 7.20 -4.42 -4.92
C GLY A 221 7.96 -5.74 -4.82
N GLY A 222 9.30 -5.73 -4.76
CA GLY A 222 10.13 -6.94 -4.64
C GLY A 222 10.54 -7.56 -5.99
N HIS A 223 11.56 -8.44 -5.94
CA HIS A 223 12.12 -9.07 -7.14
C HIS A 223 11.35 -10.33 -7.53
N ARG A 224 10.32 -10.17 -8.36
CA ARG A 224 9.43 -11.26 -8.78
C ARG A 224 10.16 -12.54 -9.21
N GLU A 225 11.08 -12.45 -10.16
CA GLU A 225 11.81 -13.61 -10.70
C GLU A 225 12.57 -14.36 -9.61
N GLU A 226 13.18 -13.62 -8.68
CA GLU A 226 13.89 -14.20 -7.54
C GLU A 226 12.92 -14.94 -6.61
N LEU A 227 11.79 -14.33 -6.25
CA LEU A 227 10.79 -14.91 -5.36
C LEU A 227 10.15 -16.16 -5.97
N GLU A 228 9.81 -16.13 -7.26
CA GLU A 228 9.29 -17.29 -8.00
C GLU A 228 10.34 -18.40 -8.06
N SER A 229 11.61 -18.08 -8.32
CA SER A 229 12.69 -19.09 -8.40
C SER A 229 12.93 -19.83 -7.08
N LYS A 230 12.65 -19.16 -5.94
CA LYS A 230 12.73 -19.74 -4.59
C LYS A 230 11.46 -20.48 -4.17
N GLY A 231 10.42 -20.48 -5.01
CA GLY A 231 9.11 -21.07 -4.68
C GLY A 231 8.36 -20.32 -3.58
N LEU A 232 8.72 -19.06 -3.32
CA LEU A 232 8.10 -18.23 -2.26
C LEU A 232 6.86 -17.47 -2.75
N LEU A 233 6.64 -17.43 -4.07
CA LEU A 233 5.61 -16.62 -4.69
C LEU A 233 4.85 -17.43 -5.73
N GLU A 234 3.53 -17.44 -5.61
CA GLU A 234 2.62 -17.88 -6.67
C GLU A 234 1.54 -16.82 -6.89
N LEU A 235 1.47 -16.28 -8.10
CA LEU A 235 0.48 -15.26 -8.48
C LEU A 235 -0.66 -15.86 -9.29
N GLY A 236 -1.89 -15.46 -8.97
CA GLY A 236 -3.09 -15.87 -9.68
C GLY A 236 -3.32 -15.05 -10.95
N ALA A 237 -3.01 -13.76 -10.91
CA ALA A 237 -2.98 -12.88 -12.07
C ALA A 237 -2.04 -11.69 -11.84
N VAL A 238 -1.67 -11.03 -12.93
CA VAL A 238 -0.85 -9.81 -12.93
C VAL A 238 -1.55 -8.77 -13.79
N TYR A 239 -1.74 -7.58 -13.23
CA TYR A 239 -2.26 -6.43 -13.96
C TYR A 239 -1.34 -5.22 -13.78
N PRO A 240 -1.15 -4.38 -14.82
CA PRO A 240 -0.34 -3.17 -14.68
C PRO A 240 -1.01 -2.12 -13.77
N THR A 241 -2.33 -2.09 -13.75
CA THR A 241 -3.16 -1.13 -13.00
C THR A 241 -4.38 -1.85 -12.41
N LEU A 242 -5.03 -1.23 -11.43
CA LEU A 242 -6.28 -1.72 -10.88
C LEU A 242 -7.42 -1.58 -11.90
N GLY A 243 -7.38 -0.53 -12.74
CA GLY A 243 -8.28 -0.37 -13.88
C GLY A 243 -8.27 -1.59 -14.82
N ALA A 244 -7.09 -2.09 -15.19
CA ALA A 244 -6.97 -3.27 -16.04
C ALA A 244 -7.53 -4.54 -15.36
N MET A 245 -7.37 -4.67 -14.04
CA MET A 245 -8.01 -5.74 -13.28
C MET A 245 -9.54 -5.62 -13.33
N ALA A 246 -10.08 -4.42 -13.09
CA ALA A 246 -11.52 -4.18 -13.08
C ALA A 246 -12.18 -4.45 -14.44
N GLU A 247 -11.53 -4.07 -15.55
CA GLU A 247 -11.98 -4.40 -16.90
C GLU A 247 -12.04 -5.92 -17.14
N ALA A 248 -11.01 -6.65 -16.70
CA ALA A 248 -10.97 -8.10 -16.81
C ALA A 248 -12.08 -8.78 -15.97
N VAL A 249 -12.37 -8.25 -14.77
CA VAL A 249 -13.47 -8.73 -13.93
C VAL A 249 -14.82 -8.50 -14.62
N GLU A 250 -15.12 -7.29 -15.07
CA GLU A 250 -16.39 -6.98 -15.75
C GLU A 250 -16.61 -7.88 -16.96
N LYS A 251 -15.58 -8.06 -17.79
CA LYS A 251 -15.64 -8.96 -18.94
C LYS A 251 -15.98 -10.40 -18.53
N ALA A 252 -15.31 -10.94 -17.50
CA ALA A 252 -15.55 -12.30 -17.03
C ALA A 252 -16.98 -12.52 -16.51
N PHE A 253 -17.57 -11.52 -15.85
CA PHE A 253 -18.96 -11.60 -15.39
C PHE A 253 -19.99 -11.38 -16.51
N ALA A 254 -19.67 -10.58 -17.53
CA ALA A 254 -20.52 -10.40 -18.70
C ALA A 254 -20.60 -11.67 -19.57
N GLU A 255 -19.49 -12.41 -19.71
CA GLU A 255 -19.44 -13.66 -20.49
C GLU A 255 -20.17 -14.84 -19.83
N LYS A 256 -20.53 -14.71 -18.55
CA LYS A 256 -21.27 -15.72 -17.77
C LYS A 256 -22.79 -15.55 -17.84
N GLN A 257 -23.28 -14.40 -18.30
CA GLN A 257 -24.71 -14.07 -18.46
C GLN A 257 -25.21 -14.52 -19.83
#